data_AF-A0A3P9CY83-F1
#
_entry.id   AF-A0A3P9CY83-F1
#
_cell.length_a   1.000
_cell.length_b   1.000
_cell.length_c   1.000
_cell.angle_alpha   90.00
_cell.angle_beta   90.00
_cell.angle_gamma   90.00
#
_symmetry.space_group_name_H-M   'P 1'
#
loop_
_entity.id
_entity.type
_entity.pdbx_description
1 polymer ?
#
loop_
_entity_poly.entity_id
_entity_poly.type
_entity_poly.pdbx_seq_one_letter_code
_entity_poly.pdbx_strand_id
1 'polypeptide(L)'
;MMLSLLLLLALSPASPQGTVKKHSEDRNVTSLNPDLDRAPEMTDISVNTSVYQHLLFPAKMKQKRQAFDNKGNVKWQTWNGSLPDGAVSIYNTYVGRFDYVCKHGCHAGFYSHSLGDFCHYPYGDKEYRTGSFDILVNKDDFEIVEWKKGSYGSVPEHAVRTCSSDEVYVGKNEYGLGKVHRRHTALFLPWRGKEYWYKYYEVLTINRDIDSEIISDVRYKTNNAKIIEYPPETMRISSSINNGCNPVTKTVTLSKTVRDEKRWDIHASVSVGVTKTFTAGVPAVASGSIQVSGQFTFDYSNGATHAEDHTHTVEVQVSVPPNHSCKVKMLAYKYDVNIPFTALLTRTYRNTAMKRSHISGTYYSIQTGEVLAVVERCEYLTSAQPCPQKT
;
A
#
# COMPACT_ATOMS: atom_id res chain seq x y z
N MET A 1 52.83 54.41 36.71
CA MET A 1 53.19 54.12 38.11
C MET A 1 52.00 54.45 39.01
N MET A 2 51.49 53.40 39.66
CA MET A 2 50.79 53.32 40.96
C MET A 2 49.49 54.14 41.21
N LEU A 3 48.31 53.53 41.38
CA LEU A 3 47.76 52.74 42.53
C LEU A 3 47.95 53.45 43.88
N SER A 4 46.98 53.54 44.81
CA SER A 4 45.55 53.19 44.90
C SER A 4 45.05 53.63 46.31
N LEU A 5 43.74 53.50 46.53
CA LEU A 5 43.01 53.28 47.80
C LEU A 5 42.54 54.44 48.70
N LEU A 6 41.22 54.44 48.95
CA LEU A 6 40.57 54.79 50.22
C LEU A 6 39.21 54.04 50.35
N LEU A 7 38.93 53.54 51.56
CA LEU A 7 37.74 52.78 52.01
C LEU A 7 36.45 53.61 52.07
N LEU A 8 35.28 52.94 52.06
CA LEU A 8 34.08 53.36 52.82
C LEU A 8 33.07 52.22 53.08
N LEU A 9 32.51 52.24 54.30
CA LEU A 9 31.42 51.41 54.85
C LEU A 9 30.03 51.98 54.50
N ALA A 10 28.99 51.14 54.50
CA ALA A 10 27.59 51.58 54.61
C ALA A 10 26.70 50.61 55.41
N LEU A 11 25.77 51.21 56.15
CA LEU A 11 24.85 50.69 57.17
C LEU A 11 23.58 50.03 56.60
N SER A 12 22.82 49.28 57.42
CA SER A 12 21.44 48.83 57.12
C SER A 12 20.57 48.82 58.40
N PRO A 13 19.29 49.24 58.36
CA PRO A 13 18.34 49.16 59.49
C PRO A 13 17.30 48.03 59.37
N ALA A 14 16.48 47.89 60.42
CA ALA A 14 15.77 46.70 60.91
C ALA A 14 14.26 46.52 60.51
N SER A 15 13.80 45.25 60.59
CA SER A 15 12.51 44.58 61.04
C SER A 15 11.13 45.32 61.07
N PRO A 16 9.92 44.66 61.08
CA PRO A 16 9.59 43.44 61.88
C PRO A 16 8.59 42.37 61.35
N GLN A 17 8.79 41.16 61.90
CA GLN A 17 7.90 40.04 62.32
C GLN A 17 6.56 39.69 61.62
N GLY A 18 6.46 38.38 61.28
CA GLY A 18 5.21 37.62 61.13
C GLY A 18 5.48 36.11 61.08
N THR A 19 5.35 35.43 62.21
CA THR A 19 5.46 33.97 62.41
C THR A 19 4.23 33.23 61.88
N VAL A 20 4.37 32.14 61.10
CA VAL A 20 3.59 30.87 61.20
C VAL A 20 4.28 29.75 60.38
N LYS A 21 4.65 28.69 61.12
CA LYS A 21 4.82 27.25 60.77
C LYS A 21 5.44 26.84 59.42
N LYS A 22 6.72 26.49 59.49
CA LYS A 22 7.40 25.54 58.59
C LYS A 22 7.00 24.12 59.02
N HIS A 23 6.23 23.40 58.20
CA HIS A 23 6.10 21.96 58.33
C HIS A 23 7.11 21.29 57.39
N SER A 24 7.96 20.47 57.98
CA SER A 24 8.97 19.65 57.34
C SER A 24 8.34 18.55 56.49
N GLU A 25 8.67 18.51 55.20
CA GLU A 25 8.65 17.27 54.42
C GLU A 25 9.95 17.17 53.62
N ASP A 26 11.05 16.97 54.35
CA ASP A 26 12.20 16.24 53.81
C ASP A 26 11.88 14.75 53.92
N ARG A 27 11.36 14.15 52.83
CA ARG A 27 11.48 12.72 52.57
C ARG A 27 11.62 12.48 51.06
N ASN A 28 12.89 12.41 50.64
CA ASN A 28 13.43 11.66 49.51
C ASN A 28 12.62 11.67 48.20
N VAL A 29 12.79 12.74 47.42
CA VAL A 29 12.70 12.64 45.96
C VAL A 29 13.98 11.95 45.48
N THR A 30 14.02 10.63 45.57
CA THR A 30 15.06 9.86 44.90
C THR A 30 14.72 9.83 43.42
N SER A 31 15.43 10.66 42.66
CA SER A 31 15.68 10.47 41.23
C SER A 31 15.95 8.99 40.96
N LEU A 32 15.01 8.30 40.32
CA LEU A 32 15.19 6.91 39.90
C LEU A 32 15.26 6.84 38.39
N ASN A 33 16.44 7.24 37.90
CA ASN A 33 17.21 6.74 36.76
C ASN A 33 18.66 6.64 37.26
N PRO A 34 19.53 5.70 36.82
CA PRO A 34 19.41 4.62 35.85
C PRO A 34 20.10 3.33 36.35
N ASP A 35 19.45 2.43 37.10
CA ASP A 35 20.10 1.14 37.49
C ASP A 35 19.16 0.09 38.10
N LEU A 36 17.83 0.25 37.98
CA LEU A 36 16.90 -0.77 38.43
C LEU A 36 16.32 -1.54 37.25
N ASP A 37 16.83 -2.76 37.03
CA ASP A 37 16.16 -3.85 36.31
C ASP A 37 14.88 -4.32 37.02
N ARG A 38 14.13 -3.42 37.67
CA ARG A 38 12.95 -3.78 38.46
C ARG A 38 11.83 -2.77 38.29
N ALA A 39 10.78 -3.18 37.58
CA ALA A 39 9.46 -2.60 37.77
C ALA A 39 8.91 -2.96 39.17
N PRO A 40 8.08 -2.11 39.79
CA PRO A 40 7.54 -2.36 41.12
C PRO A 40 6.67 -3.64 41.18
N GLU A 41 6.76 -4.39 42.27
CA GLU A 41 6.00 -5.63 42.50
C GLU A 41 4.48 -5.44 42.39
N MET A 42 3.84 -6.46 41.81
CA MET A 42 2.39 -6.55 41.66
C MET A 42 1.76 -6.79 43.04
N THR A 43 1.40 -5.71 43.73
CA THR A 43 0.53 -5.79 44.90
C THR A 43 -0.93 -5.77 44.47
N ASP A 44 -1.68 -6.78 44.92
CA ASP A 44 -3.14 -6.82 44.82
C ASP A 44 -3.71 -5.67 45.66
N ILE A 45 -3.93 -4.54 44.99
CA ILE A 45 -4.73 -3.45 45.53
C ILE A 45 -5.96 -3.40 44.65
N SER A 46 -7.10 -3.83 45.21
CA SER A 46 -8.41 -3.62 44.64
C SER A 46 -8.54 -2.15 44.20
N VAL A 47 -8.64 -1.92 42.90
CA VAL A 47 -8.76 -0.57 42.36
C VAL A 47 -10.15 -0.06 42.71
N ASN A 48 -10.20 0.87 43.66
CA ASN A 48 -11.40 1.60 43.99
C ASN A 48 -11.68 2.58 42.84
N THR A 49 -12.73 2.31 42.08
CA THR A 49 -13.14 3.07 40.89
C THR A 49 -13.79 4.39 41.27
N SER A 50 -13.02 5.36 41.76
CA SER A 50 -13.45 6.77 41.71
C SER A 50 -12.26 7.71 41.83
N VAL A 51 -12.37 8.84 41.15
CA VAL A 51 -11.42 9.98 41.14
C VAL A 51 -10.24 9.84 40.17
N TYR A 52 -10.50 10.06 38.88
CA TYR A 52 -9.58 10.87 38.06
C TYR A 52 -10.39 11.74 37.08
N GLN A 53 -10.40 13.03 37.39
CA GLN A 53 -11.09 14.08 36.66
C GLN A 53 -10.59 14.24 35.22
N HIS A 54 -11.55 14.54 34.35
CA HIS A 54 -11.34 15.10 33.03
C HIS A 54 -10.47 16.36 33.10
N LEU A 55 -9.31 16.32 32.45
CA LEU A 55 -8.61 17.54 32.04
C LEU A 55 -8.81 17.70 30.53
N LEU A 56 -9.68 18.65 30.19
CA LEU A 56 -9.93 19.11 28.83
C LEU A 56 -8.70 19.85 28.31
N PHE A 57 -8.28 19.49 27.10
CA PHE A 57 -7.17 20.12 26.38
C PHE A 57 -7.49 21.56 25.95
N PRO A 58 -6.49 22.47 25.88
CA PRO A 58 -6.58 23.67 25.05
C PRO A 58 -6.66 23.29 23.56
N ALA A 59 -7.49 24.01 22.82
CA ALA A 59 -7.90 23.70 21.46
C ALA A 59 -6.79 23.88 20.39
N LYS A 60 -6.78 22.91 19.45
CA LYS A 60 -6.40 22.99 18.03
C LYS A 60 -4.97 23.44 17.68
N MET A 61 -4.04 22.49 17.66
CA MET A 61 -3.06 22.45 16.56
C MET A 61 -3.69 21.71 15.38
N LYS A 62 -4.04 22.44 14.32
CA LYS A 62 -4.28 21.86 13.00
C LYS A 62 -2.95 21.29 12.47
N GLN A 63 -2.62 20.06 12.85
CA GLN A 63 -1.62 19.30 12.11
C GLN A 63 -2.21 18.99 10.73
N LYS A 64 -1.57 19.51 9.68
CA LYS A 64 -1.74 19.02 8.31
C LYS A 64 -1.51 17.50 8.37
N ARG A 65 -2.58 16.71 8.23
CA ARG A 65 -2.52 15.27 7.99
C ARG A 65 -1.87 15.06 6.62
N GLN A 66 -0.54 15.06 6.56
CA GLN A 66 0.15 14.29 5.54
C GLN A 66 0.00 12.83 5.95
N ALA A 67 -0.81 12.11 5.19
CA ALA A 67 -1.02 10.68 5.32
C ALA A 67 0.34 9.99 5.16
N PHE A 68 1.00 9.70 6.28
CA PHE A 68 2.17 8.86 6.32
C PHE A 68 1.72 7.44 5.95
N ASP A 69 2.40 6.92 4.95
CA ASP A 69 2.11 5.77 4.09
C ASP A 69 1.17 4.69 4.66
N ASN A 70 -0.14 4.88 4.47
CA ASN A 70 -1.15 3.83 4.65
C ASN A 70 -1.17 2.83 3.47
N LYS A 71 -0.18 2.86 2.56
CA LYS A 71 -0.13 1.99 1.38
C LYS A 71 0.62 0.68 1.61
N GLY A 72 0.65 0.19 2.85
CA GLY A 72 1.19 -1.12 3.20
C GLY A 72 0.14 -1.99 3.88
N ASN A 73 0.41 -3.30 3.96
CA ASN A 73 -0.43 -4.21 4.73
C ASN A 73 -0.33 -3.95 6.24
N VAL A 74 0.83 -3.49 6.72
CA VAL A 74 1.00 -2.97 8.09
C VAL A 74 0.75 -1.46 8.10
N LYS A 75 -0.32 -1.01 8.77
CA LYS A 75 -0.77 0.38 8.76
C LYS A 75 -1.40 0.82 10.08
N TRP A 76 -1.43 2.13 10.30
CA TRP A 76 -2.15 2.73 11.43
C TRP A 76 -3.61 2.98 11.04
N GLN A 77 -4.53 2.39 11.79
CA GLN A 77 -5.97 2.54 11.60
C GLN A 77 -6.58 3.28 12.80
N THR A 78 -7.34 4.33 12.54
CA THR A 78 -8.02 5.08 13.59
C THR A 78 -9.05 4.21 14.31
N TRP A 79 -9.03 4.25 15.64
CA TRP A 79 -9.97 3.56 16.50
C TRP A 79 -11.40 4.02 16.24
N ASN A 80 -12.31 3.06 16.07
CA ASN A 80 -13.73 3.28 15.78
C ASN A 80 -14.66 2.64 16.83
N GLY A 81 -14.13 2.24 17.99
CA GLY A 81 -14.89 1.56 19.04
C GLY A 81 -14.83 0.03 18.99
N SER A 82 -14.10 -0.55 18.05
CA SER A 82 -13.91 -2.00 17.95
C SER A 82 -12.49 -2.35 17.54
N LEU A 83 -11.99 -3.48 18.05
CA LEU A 83 -10.67 -3.99 17.68
C LEU A 83 -10.69 -4.48 16.23
N PRO A 84 -9.90 -3.89 15.32
CA PRO A 84 -9.86 -4.33 13.93
C PRO A 84 -9.19 -5.70 13.80
N ASP A 85 -9.61 -6.46 12.80
CA ASP A 85 -8.92 -7.70 12.42
C ASP A 85 -7.48 -7.44 11.99
N GLY A 86 -6.57 -8.35 12.34
CA GLY A 86 -5.13 -8.18 12.13
C GLY A 86 -4.45 -7.15 13.06
N ALA A 87 -5.11 -6.71 14.15
CA ALA A 87 -4.47 -5.84 15.14
C ALA A 87 -3.22 -6.50 15.72
N VAL A 88 -2.08 -5.79 15.66
CA VAL A 88 -0.80 -6.30 16.13
C VAL A 88 -0.79 -6.31 17.66
N SER A 89 -0.53 -7.46 18.25
CA SER A 89 -0.53 -7.65 19.71
C SER A 89 0.66 -8.42 20.22
N ILE A 90 0.89 -8.31 21.52
CA ILE A 90 1.69 -9.26 22.29
C ILE A 90 0.81 -9.87 23.39
N TYR A 91 1.17 -11.08 23.82
CA TYR A 91 0.73 -11.57 25.11
C TYR A 91 1.74 -11.07 26.16
N ASN A 92 1.31 -10.14 27.00
CA ASN A 92 2.13 -9.58 28.07
C ASN A 92 2.10 -10.54 29.27
N THR A 93 3.16 -11.32 29.43
CA THR A 93 3.27 -12.33 30.50
C THR A 93 3.45 -11.73 31.88
N TYR A 94 3.94 -10.49 31.99
CA TYR A 94 4.14 -9.82 33.28
C TYR A 94 2.80 -9.51 33.97
N VAL A 95 1.75 -9.21 33.18
CA VAL A 95 0.40 -8.91 33.69
C VAL A 95 -0.67 -9.93 33.29
N GLY A 96 -0.33 -10.91 32.44
CA GLY A 96 -1.24 -11.97 32.03
C GLY A 96 -2.38 -11.50 31.10
N ARG A 97 -2.11 -10.67 30.10
CA ARG A 97 -3.14 -10.20 29.14
C ARG A 97 -2.60 -9.91 27.74
N PHE A 98 -3.51 -9.76 26.78
CA PHE A 98 -3.16 -9.20 25.48
C PHE A 98 -3.09 -7.68 25.51
N ASP A 99 -1.97 -7.17 25.01
CA ASP A 99 -1.72 -5.76 24.77
C ASP A 99 -1.56 -5.55 23.25
N TYR A 100 -2.38 -4.66 22.69
CA TYR A 100 -2.39 -4.31 21.28
C TYR A 100 -1.62 -3.01 21.05
N VAL A 101 -0.84 -2.96 19.97
CA VAL A 101 -0.05 -1.78 19.62
C VAL A 101 -1.00 -0.63 19.22
N CYS A 102 -0.97 0.44 19.99
CA CYS A 102 -1.71 1.67 19.71
C CYS A 102 -0.78 2.88 19.72
N LYS A 103 -1.26 4.02 19.21
CA LYS A 103 -0.57 5.31 19.37
C LYS A 103 -1.52 6.49 19.49
N HIS A 104 -1.03 7.54 20.13
CA HIS A 104 -1.59 8.89 20.05
C HIS A 104 -0.51 9.86 19.56
N GLY A 105 -0.74 10.50 18.41
CA GLY A 105 0.28 11.31 17.73
C GLY A 105 1.50 10.46 17.34
N CYS A 106 2.66 10.75 17.94
CA CYS A 106 3.90 9.99 17.79
C CYS A 106 4.13 8.96 18.93
N HIS A 107 3.29 8.93 19.95
CA HIS A 107 3.56 8.15 21.15
C HIS A 107 2.88 6.80 21.05
N ALA A 108 3.67 5.76 20.77
CA ALA A 108 3.23 4.38 20.84
C ALA A 108 3.07 3.91 22.29
N GLY A 109 2.12 3.02 22.48
CA GLY A 109 1.73 2.45 23.76
C GLY A 109 0.94 1.18 23.57
N PHE A 110 0.00 0.91 24.48
CA PHE A 110 -0.85 -0.27 24.40
C PHE A 110 -2.33 0.04 24.62
N TYR A 111 -3.16 -0.73 23.93
CA TYR A 111 -4.58 -0.88 24.21
C TYR A 111 -4.80 -2.29 24.76
N SER A 112 -5.64 -2.42 25.79
CA SER A 112 -6.09 -3.73 26.28
C SER A 112 -7.57 -3.63 26.63
N HIS A 113 -8.36 -4.59 26.17
CA HIS A 113 -9.80 -4.64 26.43
C HIS A 113 -10.11 -4.59 27.94
N SER A 114 -9.25 -5.21 28.76
CA SER A 114 -9.39 -5.23 30.23
C SER A 114 -9.27 -3.86 30.91
N LEU A 115 -8.72 -2.85 30.24
CA LEU A 115 -8.54 -1.49 30.78
C LEU A 115 -9.48 -0.45 30.15
N GLY A 116 -10.45 -0.90 29.35
CA GLY A 116 -11.39 -0.05 28.62
C GLY A 116 -10.82 0.48 27.31
N ASP A 117 -11.65 1.26 26.60
CA ASP A 117 -11.40 1.73 25.24
C ASP A 117 -10.42 2.92 25.17
N PHE A 118 -9.24 2.73 25.75
CA PHE A 118 -8.19 3.73 25.81
C PHE A 118 -6.85 3.17 25.31
N CYS A 119 -6.14 3.98 24.53
CA CYS A 119 -4.71 3.80 24.31
C CYS A 119 -3.94 4.42 25.46
N HIS A 120 -3.15 3.61 26.16
CA HIS A 120 -2.24 4.02 27.21
C HIS A 120 -0.87 4.28 26.60
N TYR A 121 -0.34 5.50 26.72
CA TYR A 121 0.93 5.88 26.10
C TYR A 121 1.78 6.74 27.03
N PRO A 122 3.12 6.62 26.94
CA PRO A 122 4.03 7.36 27.80
C PRO A 122 4.40 8.70 27.16
N TYR A 123 4.46 9.78 27.94
CA TYR A 123 4.94 11.10 27.50
C TYR A 123 5.34 11.96 28.70
N GLY A 124 6.51 12.59 28.67
CA GLY A 124 6.90 13.61 29.65
C GLY A 124 6.81 13.12 31.10
N ASP A 125 7.42 11.97 31.39
CA ASP A 125 7.49 11.34 32.70
C ASP A 125 6.14 10.83 33.26
N LYS A 126 5.09 10.82 32.43
CA LYS A 126 3.74 10.37 32.81
C LYS A 126 3.15 9.38 31.81
N GLU A 127 2.27 8.53 32.32
CA GLU A 127 1.33 7.78 31.49
C GLU A 127 0.10 8.65 31.20
N TYR A 128 -0.30 8.68 29.94
CA TYR A 128 -1.55 9.26 29.49
C TYR A 128 -2.45 8.19 28.89
N ARG A 129 -3.76 8.46 28.89
CA ARG A 129 -4.76 7.64 28.21
C ARG A 129 -5.66 8.48 27.35
N THR A 130 -6.08 7.95 26.20
CA THR A 130 -6.99 8.65 25.28
C THR A 130 -7.90 7.67 24.54
N GLY A 131 -9.15 8.06 24.32
CA GLY A 131 -10.11 7.31 23.48
C GLY A 131 -9.98 7.64 21.99
N SER A 132 -9.17 8.64 21.62
CA SER A 132 -8.87 9.01 20.24
C SER A 132 -7.44 8.61 19.90
N PHE A 133 -7.28 7.42 19.32
CA PHE A 133 -5.99 6.82 19.00
C PHE A 133 -6.04 6.04 17.68
N ASP A 134 -4.87 5.62 17.20
CA ASP A 134 -4.74 4.67 16.10
C ASP A 134 -4.23 3.31 16.64
N ILE A 135 -4.71 2.21 16.05
CA ILE A 135 -4.20 0.85 16.26
C ILE A 135 -3.33 0.44 15.07
N LEU A 136 -2.24 -0.28 15.34
CA LEU A 136 -1.43 -0.89 14.28
C LEU A 136 -2.09 -2.18 13.80
N VAL A 137 -2.32 -2.28 12.50
CA VAL A 137 -3.00 -3.40 11.85
C VAL A 137 -2.08 -4.01 10.80
N ASN A 138 -1.84 -5.32 10.87
CA ASN A 138 -1.29 -6.14 9.80
C ASN A 138 -2.45 -6.79 9.04
N LYS A 139 -2.91 -6.12 7.98
CA LYS A 139 -4.05 -6.56 7.18
C LYS A 139 -3.79 -7.95 6.61
N ASP A 140 -4.78 -8.83 6.75
CA ASP A 140 -4.76 -10.21 6.26
C ASP A 140 -3.60 -11.06 6.86
N ASP A 141 -2.98 -10.59 7.96
CA ASP A 141 -1.74 -11.13 8.54
C ASP A 141 -0.65 -11.39 7.49
N PHE A 142 -0.54 -10.50 6.49
CA PHE A 142 0.24 -10.76 5.29
C PHE A 142 1.74 -10.49 5.46
N GLU A 143 2.13 -9.48 6.26
CA GLU A 143 3.55 -9.25 6.54
C GLU A 143 4.00 -10.16 7.69
N ILE A 144 5.26 -10.62 7.65
CA ILE A 144 5.89 -11.20 8.84
C ILE A 144 6.42 -10.05 9.68
N VAL A 145 5.84 -9.83 10.85
CA VAL A 145 6.33 -8.85 11.82
C VAL A 145 7.19 -9.54 12.88
N GLU A 146 8.31 -8.92 13.23
CA GLU A 146 9.33 -9.52 14.09
C GLU A 146 9.77 -8.53 15.16
N TRP A 147 10.03 -9.04 16.37
CA TRP A 147 10.66 -8.29 17.44
C TRP A 147 12.16 -8.51 17.38
N LYS A 148 12.92 -7.44 17.12
CA LYS A 148 14.37 -7.48 17.02
C LYS A 148 15.01 -6.71 18.16
N LYS A 149 16.00 -7.32 18.81
CA LYS A 149 16.72 -6.72 19.94
C LYS A 149 17.34 -5.38 19.54
N GLY A 150 17.26 -4.43 20.44
CA GLY A 150 17.87 -3.11 20.34
C GLY A 150 18.30 -2.64 21.73
N SER A 151 19.14 -1.61 21.74
CA SER A 151 19.61 -0.99 22.96
C SER A 151 20.16 0.41 22.72
N TYR A 152 20.11 1.27 23.75
CA TYR A 152 20.68 2.62 23.71
C TYR A 152 20.28 3.46 22.48
N GLY A 153 19.03 3.34 22.03
CA GLY A 153 18.51 4.04 20.86
C GLY A 153 18.77 3.36 19.53
N SER A 154 19.45 2.21 19.48
CA SER A 154 19.58 1.43 18.26
C SER A 154 18.22 0.92 17.78
N VAL A 155 18.03 0.99 16.47
CA VAL A 155 16.79 0.63 15.77
C VAL A 155 17.18 -0.16 14.54
N PRO A 156 16.72 -1.42 14.40
CA PRO A 156 16.97 -2.24 13.22
C PRO A 156 16.31 -1.66 11.95
N GLU A 157 16.76 -2.10 10.79
CA GLU A 157 16.12 -1.76 9.52
C GLU A 157 14.66 -2.23 9.48
N HIS A 158 13.84 -1.53 8.70
CA HIS A 158 12.40 -1.81 8.52
C HIS A 158 11.58 -1.76 9.81
N ALA A 159 12.05 -1.02 10.82
CA ALA A 159 11.31 -0.78 12.05
C ALA A 159 10.00 0.01 11.82
N VAL A 160 8.96 -0.37 12.55
CA VAL A 160 7.65 0.29 12.49
C VAL A 160 7.72 1.65 13.18
N ARG A 161 7.76 2.70 12.37
CA ARG A 161 7.78 4.10 12.83
C ARG A 161 6.39 4.60 13.18
N THR A 162 6.31 5.42 14.22
CA THR A 162 5.04 5.96 14.74
C THR A 162 4.59 7.23 14.03
N CYS A 163 5.52 8.08 13.59
CA CYS A 163 5.24 9.33 12.88
C CYS A 163 6.44 9.79 12.03
N SER A 164 6.22 10.74 11.11
CA SER A 164 7.26 11.27 10.22
C SER A 164 8.17 12.31 10.88
N SER A 165 7.65 13.05 11.86
CA SER A 165 8.32 14.20 12.48
C SER A 165 9.42 13.83 13.47
N ASP A 166 9.40 12.60 14.01
CA ASP A 166 10.33 12.19 15.07
C ASP A 166 10.78 10.73 14.91
N GLU A 167 11.98 10.41 15.37
CA GLU A 167 12.58 9.07 15.30
C GLU A 167 12.07 8.20 16.46
N VAL A 168 10.76 7.92 16.41
CA VAL A 168 10.03 7.15 17.41
C VAL A 168 9.42 5.91 16.78
N TYR A 169 9.67 4.76 17.40
CA TYR A 169 9.33 3.44 16.88
C TYR A 169 8.53 2.63 17.91
N VAL A 170 7.80 1.63 17.44
CA VAL A 170 7.11 0.68 18.32
C VAL A 170 8.14 -0.25 18.97
N GLY A 171 8.11 -0.36 20.30
CA GLY A 171 9.01 -1.23 21.04
C GLY A 171 8.34 -1.96 22.18
N LYS A 172 9.04 -2.97 22.70
CA LYS A 172 8.63 -3.73 23.88
C LYS A 172 9.83 -4.15 24.72
N ASN A 173 9.56 -4.53 25.96
CA ASN A 173 10.42 -5.40 26.75
C ASN A 173 9.54 -6.41 27.51
N GLU A 174 10.08 -7.03 28.57
CA GLU A 174 9.34 -7.99 29.41
C GLU A 174 8.09 -7.39 30.10
N TYR A 175 8.04 -6.08 30.31
CA TYR A 175 6.96 -5.40 31.03
C TYR A 175 5.81 -4.95 30.13
N GLY A 176 6.02 -4.82 28.81
CA GLY A 176 4.95 -4.46 27.87
C GLY A 176 5.39 -3.63 26.67
N LEU A 177 4.40 -2.99 26.02
CA LEU A 177 4.57 -2.19 24.81
C LEU A 177 4.73 -0.70 25.11
N GLY A 178 5.52 -0.03 24.28
CA GLY A 178 5.63 1.43 24.29
C GLY A 178 6.42 1.96 23.11
N LYS A 179 7.18 3.04 23.35
CA LYS A 179 7.87 3.79 22.30
C LYS A 179 9.38 3.71 22.49
N VAL A 180 10.11 3.37 21.43
CA VAL A 180 11.58 3.54 21.38
C VAL A 180 11.85 4.90 20.79
N HIS A 181 12.55 5.75 21.53
CA HIS A 181 12.93 7.07 21.06
C HIS A 181 14.44 7.10 20.83
N ARG A 182 14.85 7.15 19.55
CA ARG A 182 16.25 7.06 19.15
C ARG A 182 17.12 8.14 19.80
N ARG A 183 16.66 9.40 19.78
CA ARG A 183 17.37 10.55 20.37
C ARG A 183 17.51 10.47 21.88
N HIS A 184 16.51 9.93 22.58
CA HIS A 184 16.57 9.74 24.03
C HIS A 184 17.22 8.41 24.42
N THR A 185 17.63 7.59 23.45
CA THR A 185 18.40 6.36 23.63
C THR A 185 17.72 5.31 24.53
N ALA A 186 16.39 5.24 24.50
CA ALA A 186 15.64 4.34 25.39
C ALA A 186 14.27 3.92 24.83
N LEU A 187 13.78 2.78 25.34
CA LEU A 187 12.36 2.41 25.31
C LEU A 187 11.66 3.12 26.47
N PHE A 188 10.46 3.63 26.25
CA PHE A 188 9.60 4.23 27.26
C PHE A 188 8.28 3.45 27.33
N LEU A 189 7.83 3.12 28.54
CA LEU A 189 6.60 2.36 28.82
C LEU A 189 5.65 3.15 29.73
N PRO A 190 4.34 3.14 29.45
CA PRO A 190 3.33 3.67 30.36
C PRO A 190 2.98 2.64 31.44
N TRP A 191 2.99 3.06 32.71
CA TRP A 191 2.58 2.19 33.82
C TRP A 191 2.06 2.96 35.04
N ARG A 192 0.82 2.67 35.45
CA ARG A 192 0.14 3.19 36.65
C ARG A 192 0.35 4.71 36.87
N GLY A 193 0.19 5.50 35.81
CA GLY A 193 0.29 6.96 35.84
C GLY A 193 1.69 7.54 35.58
N LYS A 194 2.72 6.70 35.43
CA LYS A 194 4.11 7.12 35.22
C LYS A 194 4.67 6.60 33.88
N GLU A 195 5.68 7.28 33.37
CA GLU A 195 6.53 6.79 32.28
C GLU A 195 7.81 6.18 32.87
N TYR A 196 8.12 4.96 32.44
CA TYR A 196 9.37 4.26 32.78
C TYR A 196 10.21 4.12 31.53
N TRP A 197 11.52 4.00 31.65
CA TRP A 197 12.39 3.78 30.48
C TRP A 197 13.46 2.73 30.75
N TYR A 198 13.92 2.13 29.65
CA TYR A 198 14.83 0.99 29.66
C TYR A 198 15.86 1.12 28.53
N LYS A 199 17.12 0.74 28.79
CA LYS A 199 18.19 0.75 27.77
C LYS A 199 18.17 -0.48 26.86
N TYR A 200 17.56 -1.58 27.27
CA TYR A 200 17.46 -2.81 26.50
C TYR A 200 16.00 -3.10 26.19
N TYR A 201 15.73 -3.44 24.94
CA TYR A 201 14.38 -3.58 24.42
C TYR A 201 14.38 -4.37 23.12
N GLU A 202 13.19 -4.61 22.59
CA GLU A 202 12.98 -5.11 21.23
C GLU A 202 12.16 -4.09 20.44
N VAL A 203 12.47 -3.95 19.16
CA VAL A 203 11.78 -3.06 18.22
C VAL A 203 10.96 -3.91 17.27
N LEU A 204 9.73 -3.48 16.99
CA LEU A 204 8.88 -4.12 16.00
C LEU A 204 9.38 -3.78 14.59
N THR A 205 9.61 -4.81 13.78
CA THR A 205 10.14 -4.70 12.42
C THR A 205 9.28 -5.50 11.45
N ILE A 206 9.30 -5.12 10.17
CA ILE A 206 8.71 -5.91 9.09
C ILE A 206 9.83 -6.69 8.41
N ASN A 207 9.69 -8.01 8.32
CA ASN A 207 10.63 -8.84 7.60
C ASN A 207 10.57 -8.50 6.10
N ARG A 208 11.71 -8.14 5.52
CA ARG A 208 11.88 -7.83 4.10
C ARG A 208 12.83 -8.79 3.38
N ASP A 209 13.20 -9.89 4.03
CA ASP A 209 14.04 -10.96 3.45
C ASP A 209 13.20 -11.87 2.54
N ILE A 210 12.71 -11.26 1.47
CA ILE A 210 11.77 -11.85 0.52
C ILE A 210 12.58 -12.49 -0.60
N ASP A 211 12.26 -13.75 -0.88
CA ASP A 211 12.85 -14.52 -1.97
C ASP A 211 12.11 -14.25 -3.29
N SER A 212 10.78 -14.41 -3.28
CA SER A 212 9.96 -14.31 -4.48
C SER A 212 8.51 -13.90 -4.18
N GLU A 213 7.87 -13.29 -5.17
CA GLU A 213 6.44 -12.94 -5.15
C GLU A 213 5.74 -13.45 -6.41
N ILE A 214 4.60 -14.12 -6.22
CA ILE A 214 3.81 -14.72 -7.29
C ILE A 214 2.39 -14.20 -7.21
N ILE A 215 1.87 -13.69 -8.32
CA ILE A 215 0.44 -13.41 -8.47
C ILE A 215 -0.18 -14.51 -9.32
N SER A 216 -1.21 -15.18 -8.78
CA SER A 216 -1.92 -16.28 -9.42
C SER A 216 -3.43 -16.22 -9.12
N ASP A 217 -4.19 -17.21 -9.59
CA ASP A 217 -5.66 -17.27 -9.45
C ASP A 217 -6.35 -15.96 -9.89
N VAL A 218 -5.90 -15.41 -11.02
CA VAL A 218 -6.47 -14.18 -11.58
C VAL A 218 -7.88 -14.45 -12.10
N ARG A 219 -8.86 -13.76 -11.52
CA ARG A 219 -10.28 -13.85 -11.85
C ARG A 219 -10.80 -12.50 -12.35
N TYR A 220 -11.14 -12.46 -13.63
CA TYR A 220 -11.69 -11.29 -14.28
C TYR A 220 -13.18 -11.12 -13.99
N LYS A 221 -13.59 -9.92 -13.58
CA LYS A 221 -15.00 -9.55 -13.39
C LYS A 221 -15.56 -9.03 -14.72
N THR A 222 -15.76 -9.93 -15.68
CA THR A 222 -16.19 -9.60 -17.05
C THR A 222 -17.52 -8.84 -17.10
N ASN A 223 -18.46 -9.13 -16.20
CA ASN A 223 -19.73 -8.39 -16.08
C ASN A 223 -19.55 -6.92 -15.69
N ASN A 224 -18.38 -6.57 -15.13
CA ASN A 224 -18.03 -5.20 -14.74
C ASN A 224 -17.00 -4.59 -15.70
N ALA A 225 -16.78 -5.21 -16.86
CA ALA A 225 -15.88 -4.69 -17.86
C ALA A 225 -16.44 -3.41 -18.49
N LYS A 226 -15.55 -2.44 -18.70
CA LYS A 226 -15.83 -1.27 -19.51
C LYS A 226 -15.14 -1.47 -20.86
N ILE A 227 -15.94 -1.65 -21.90
CA ILE A 227 -15.49 -1.83 -23.28
C ILE A 227 -15.93 -0.59 -24.07
N ILE A 228 -14.99 0.06 -24.72
CA ILE A 228 -15.25 1.16 -25.66
C ILE A 228 -14.82 0.69 -27.04
N GLU A 229 -15.77 0.67 -27.97
CA GLU A 229 -15.52 0.38 -29.38
C GLU A 229 -15.15 1.67 -30.12
N TYR A 230 -14.04 1.65 -30.85
CA TYR A 230 -13.64 2.73 -31.74
C TYR A 230 -14.17 2.51 -33.17
N PRO A 231 -14.33 3.59 -33.96
CA PRO A 231 -14.66 3.47 -35.38
C PRO A 231 -13.68 2.55 -36.12
N PRO A 232 -14.15 1.78 -37.12
CA PRO A 232 -13.31 0.82 -37.81
C PRO A 232 -12.21 1.53 -38.63
N GLU A 233 -10.99 1.00 -38.54
CA GLU A 233 -9.84 1.48 -39.30
C GLU A 233 -9.52 0.53 -40.47
N THR A 234 -9.07 1.08 -41.59
CA THR A 234 -8.58 0.26 -42.71
C THR A 234 -7.17 -0.24 -42.43
N MET A 235 -7.04 -1.55 -42.24
CA MET A 235 -5.77 -2.23 -42.00
C MET A 235 -4.92 -2.36 -43.26
N ARG A 236 -5.55 -2.78 -44.37
CA ARG A 236 -4.93 -3.05 -45.66
C ARG A 236 -5.95 -2.92 -46.79
N ILE A 237 -5.48 -2.58 -47.99
CA ILE A 237 -6.28 -2.46 -49.21
C ILE A 237 -5.62 -3.27 -50.32
N SER A 238 -6.42 -3.95 -51.14
CA SER A 238 -5.99 -4.55 -52.40
C SER A 238 -6.97 -4.22 -53.51
N SER A 239 -6.47 -4.00 -54.72
CA SER A 239 -7.29 -3.71 -55.90
C SER A 239 -7.27 -4.89 -56.84
N SER A 240 -8.46 -5.35 -57.25
CA SER A 240 -8.65 -6.37 -58.28
C SER A 240 -9.11 -5.72 -59.57
N ILE A 241 -8.34 -5.87 -60.63
CA ILE A 241 -8.55 -5.19 -61.92
C ILE A 241 -8.88 -6.23 -63.01
N ASN A 242 -9.86 -5.94 -63.87
CA ASN A 242 -10.18 -6.75 -65.05
C ASN A 242 -10.20 -5.87 -66.30
N ASN A 243 -9.17 -5.97 -67.14
CA ASN A 243 -9.09 -5.31 -68.45
C ASN A 243 -9.69 -6.16 -69.59
N GLY A 244 -10.25 -7.33 -69.28
CA GLY A 244 -10.85 -8.23 -70.25
C GLY A 244 -12.33 -7.93 -70.49
N CYS A 245 -12.89 -8.60 -71.51
CA CYS A 245 -14.28 -8.41 -71.93
C CYS A 245 -15.29 -9.37 -71.32
N ASN A 246 -14.84 -10.28 -70.46
CA ASN A 246 -15.70 -11.20 -69.70
C ASN A 246 -15.47 -10.99 -68.19
N PRO A 247 -16.49 -11.20 -67.34
CA PRO A 247 -16.32 -11.17 -65.89
C PRO A 247 -15.25 -12.18 -65.43
N VAL A 248 -14.41 -11.78 -64.47
CA VAL A 248 -13.38 -12.64 -63.88
C VAL A 248 -13.56 -12.70 -62.38
N THR A 249 -13.56 -13.90 -61.80
CA THR A 249 -13.53 -14.08 -60.35
C THR A 249 -12.08 -14.15 -59.87
N LYS A 250 -11.72 -13.30 -58.91
CA LYS A 250 -10.41 -13.27 -58.27
C LYS A 250 -10.54 -13.55 -56.78
N THR A 251 -9.69 -14.41 -56.24
CA THR A 251 -9.55 -14.59 -54.79
C THR A 251 -8.57 -13.55 -54.26
N VAL A 252 -8.99 -12.78 -53.26
CA VAL A 252 -8.17 -11.77 -52.60
C VAL A 252 -7.97 -12.18 -51.15
N THR A 253 -6.71 -12.40 -50.78
CA THR A 253 -6.30 -12.65 -49.39
C THR A 253 -5.60 -11.41 -48.85
N LEU A 254 -6.10 -10.86 -47.75
CA LEU A 254 -5.51 -9.75 -47.02
C LEU A 254 -5.04 -10.25 -45.66
N SER A 255 -3.80 -9.93 -45.28
CA SER A 255 -3.26 -10.26 -43.97
C SER A 255 -2.44 -9.11 -43.41
N LYS A 256 -2.50 -8.94 -42.08
CA LYS A 256 -1.71 -7.98 -41.33
C LYS A 256 -1.55 -8.44 -39.88
N THR A 257 -0.33 -8.29 -39.37
CA THR A 257 0.02 -8.52 -37.97
C THR A 257 -0.09 -7.22 -37.19
N VAL A 258 -0.72 -7.28 -36.02
CA VAL A 258 -0.89 -6.17 -35.08
C VAL A 258 -0.31 -6.59 -33.75
N ARG A 259 0.34 -5.65 -33.06
CA ARG A 259 0.87 -5.85 -31.72
C ARG A 259 -0.09 -5.22 -30.71
N ASP A 260 -0.64 -6.04 -29.83
CA ASP A 260 -1.54 -5.59 -28.77
C ASP A 260 -0.76 -5.49 -27.45
N GLU A 261 -0.86 -4.34 -26.78
CA GLU A 261 -0.27 -4.12 -25.47
C GLU A 261 -1.30 -4.32 -24.36
N LYS A 262 -0.93 -5.14 -23.38
CA LYS A 262 -1.78 -5.60 -22.30
C LYS A 262 -1.12 -5.20 -20.99
N ARG A 263 -1.89 -4.66 -20.05
CA ARG A 263 -1.39 -4.19 -18.75
C ARG A 263 -2.29 -4.64 -17.62
N TRP A 264 -1.68 -5.08 -16.52
CA TRP A 264 -2.35 -5.35 -15.26
C TRP A 264 -1.90 -4.30 -14.24
N ASP A 265 -2.81 -3.43 -13.85
CA ASP A 265 -2.60 -2.48 -12.78
C ASP A 265 -2.96 -3.14 -11.44
N ILE A 266 -1.94 -3.39 -10.62
CA ILE A 266 -2.07 -4.13 -9.36
C ILE A 266 -2.28 -3.13 -8.21
N HIS A 267 -3.39 -3.25 -7.48
CA HIS A 267 -3.72 -2.36 -6.36
C HIS A 267 -3.24 -2.94 -5.02
N ALA A 268 -1.97 -3.36 -4.98
CA ALA A 268 -1.34 -3.94 -3.81
C ALA A 268 0.13 -3.53 -3.69
N SER A 269 0.67 -3.64 -2.48
CA SER A 269 2.06 -3.30 -2.18
C SER A 269 2.98 -4.48 -2.53
N VAL A 270 3.75 -4.32 -3.60
CA VAL A 270 4.66 -5.34 -4.14
C VAL A 270 6.11 -4.91 -3.88
N SER A 271 7.01 -5.84 -3.59
CA SER A 271 8.35 -5.54 -3.05
C SER A 271 9.31 -5.04 -4.13
N VAL A 272 10.23 -4.12 -3.83
CA VAL A 272 11.21 -3.63 -4.82
C VAL A 272 12.44 -4.54 -4.85
N GLY A 273 12.99 -4.83 -6.03
CA GLY A 273 14.22 -5.62 -6.18
C GLY A 273 14.07 -7.13 -5.92
N VAL A 274 12.83 -7.63 -5.87
CA VAL A 274 12.48 -9.04 -5.68
C VAL A 274 12.00 -9.64 -7.00
N THR A 275 12.30 -10.92 -7.24
CA THR A 275 11.78 -11.69 -8.38
C THR A 275 10.27 -11.82 -8.32
N LYS A 276 9.59 -11.46 -9.42
CA LYS A 276 8.14 -11.34 -9.47
C LYS A 276 7.54 -12.05 -10.66
N THR A 277 6.64 -13.00 -10.42
CA THR A 277 5.96 -13.73 -11.49
C THR A 277 4.45 -13.52 -11.45
N PHE A 278 3.86 -13.36 -12.64
CA PHE A 278 2.44 -13.17 -12.82
C PHE A 278 1.90 -14.30 -13.70
N THR A 279 0.90 -15.03 -13.20
CA THR A 279 0.26 -16.14 -13.90
C THR A 279 -1.21 -15.84 -14.12
N ALA A 280 -1.61 -15.63 -15.38
CA ALA A 280 -2.98 -15.32 -15.76
C ALA A 280 -3.29 -15.76 -17.18
N GLY A 281 -4.58 -15.90 -17.51
CA GLY A 281 -5.03 -15.91 -18.91
C GLY A 281 -5.17 -14.48 -19.44
N VAL A 282 -5.17 -14.30 -20.76
CA VAL A 282 -5.37 -12.99 -21.39
C VAL A 282 -6.84 -12.86 -21.83
N PRO A 283 -7.54 -11.79 -21.41
CA PRO A 283 -8.85 -11.46 -21.97
C PRO A 283 -8.74 -10.98 -23.43
N ALA A 284 -9.48 -11.64 -24.32
CA ALA A 284 -9.71 -11.25 -25.70
C ALA A 284 -11.18 -10.82 -25.89
N VAL A 285 -11.41 -9.79 -26.71
CA VAL A 285 -12.77 -9.31 -27.04
C VAL A 285 -13.12 -9.63 -28.49
N ALA A 286 -14.23 -10.33 -28.67
CA ALA A 286 -14.82 -10.60 -29.98
C ALA A 286 -16.34 -10.43 -29.89
N SER A 287 -16.92 -9.62 -30.80
CA SER A 287 -18.36 -9.38 -30.90
C SER A 287 -19.02 -8.96 -29.58
N GLY A 288 -18.32 -8.13 -28.78
CA GLY A 288 -18.80 -7.66 -27.47
C GLY A 288 -18.73 -8.69 -26.34
N SER A 289 -18.26 -9.92 -26.61
CA SER A 289 -18.02 -10.95 -25.60
C SER A 289 -16.54 -11.01 -25.20
N ILE A 290 -16.27 -11.26 -23.91
CA ILE A 290 -14.92 -11.47 -23.39
C ILE A 290 -14.66 -12.96 -23.26
N GLN A 291 -13.59 -13.43 -23.89
CA GLN A 291 -13.05 -14.77 -23.68
C GLN A 291 -11.66 -14.68 -23.06
N VAL A 292 -11.30 -15.62 -22.18
CA VAL A 292 -9.98 -15.63 -21.52
C VAL A 292 -9.19 -16.81 -22.05
N SER A 293 -7.96 -16.56 -22.49
CA SER A 293 -7.05 -17.59 -23.00
C SER A 293 -6.56 -18.54 -21.89
N GLY A 294 -5.78 -19.56 -22.28
CA GLY A 294 -5.02 -20.37 -21.34
C GLY A 294 -4.05 -19.52 -20.50
N GLN A 295 -3.72 -20.02 -19.31
CA GLN A 295 -2.83 -19.30 -18.41
C GLN A 295 -1.39 -19.33 -18.92
N PHE A 296 -0.72 -18.19 -18.86
CA PHE A 296 0.71 -18.04 -19.11
C PHE A 296 1.37 -17.35 -17.92
N THR A 297 2.67 -17.59 -17.76
CA THR A 297 3.47 -17.02 -16.67
C THR A 297 4.53 -16.10 -17.26
N PHE A 298 4.67 -14.89 -16.70
CA PHE A 298 5.69 -13.94 -17.11
C PHE A 298 6.29 -13.20 -15.91
N ASP A 299 7.52 -12.72 -16.07
CA ASP A 299 8.15 -11.82 -15.11
C ASP A 299 7.51 -10.42 -15.22
N TYR A 300 7.16 -9.83 -14.08
CA TYR A 300 6.61 -8.48 -14.02
C TYR A 300 7.43 -7.55 -13.12
N SER A 301 8.72 -7.83 -12.96
CA SER A 301 9.63 -7.06 -12.10
C SER A 301 9.68 -5.57 -12.49
N ASN A 302 9.48 -5.27 -13.78
CA ASN A 302 9.43 -3.92 -14.35
C ASN A 302 8.01 -3.43 -14.69
N GLY A 303 6.98 -4.08 -14.14
CA GLY A 303 5.58 -3.80 -14.42
C GLY A 303 4.89 -5.00 -15.07
N ALA A 304 3.60 -5.19 -14.75
CA ALA A 304 2.80 -6.26 -15.32
C ALA A 304 2.26 -5.83 -16.68
N THR A 305 3.13 -5.84 -17.68
CA THR A 305 2.79 -5.59 -19.08
C THR A 305 3.18 -6.79 -19.94
N HIS A 306 2.35 -7.10 -20.91
CA HIS A 306 2.60 -8.15 -21.89
C HIS A 306 2.22 -7.63 -23.27
N ALA A 307 3.04 -7.90 -24.26
CA ALA A 307 2.75 -7.54 -25.64
C ALA A 307 2.78 -8.80 -26.49
N GLU A 308 1.76 -8.96 -27.33
CA GLU A 308 1.58 -10.14 -28.16
C GLU A 308 1.25 -9.70 -29.58
N ASP A 309 1.83 -10.38 -30.56
CA ASP A 309 1.56 -10.12 -31.97
C ASP A 309 0.45 -11.07 -32.44
N HIS A 310 -0.63 -10.50 -32.97
CA HIS A 310 -1.76 -11.23 -33.54
C HIS A 310 -1.85 -10.98 -35.04
N THR A 311 -1.92 -12.06 -35.82
CA THR A 311 -2.07 -11.96 -37.27
C THR A 311 -3.51 -12.19 -37.67
N HIS A 312 -4.12 -11.19 -38.29
CA HIS A 312 -5.46 -11.29 -38.86
C HIS A 312 -5.35 -11.55 -40.36
N THR A 313 -6.17 -12.48 -40.85
CA THR A 313 -6.24 -12.83 -42.26
C THR A 313 -7.70 -12.95 -42.69
N VAL A 314 -8.04 -12.33 -43.82
CA VAL A 314 -9.35 -12.43 -44.44
C VAL A 314 -9.20 -12.81 -45.91
N GLU A 315 -10.13 -13.62 -46.40
CA GLU A 315 -10.17 -14.08 -47.78
C GLU A 315 -11.56 -13.84 -48.37
N VAL A 316 -11.61 -13.28 -49.57
CA VAL A 316 -12.86 -13.00 -50.29
C VAL A 316 -12.71 -13.27 -51.78
N GLN A 317 -13.73 -13.88 -52.37
CA GLN A 317 -13.84 -14.01 -53.83
C GLN A 317 -14.58 -12.79 -54.39
N VAL A 318 -13.95 -12.11 -55.36
CA VAL A 318 -14.48 -10.90 -55.99
C VAL A 318 -14.71 -11.18 -57.47
N SER A 319 -15.97 -11.08 -57.90
CA SER A 319 -16.32 -11.07 -59.32
C SER A 319 -16.13 -9.66 -59.87
N VAL A 320 -15.11 -9.48 -60.72
CA VAL A 320 -14.76 -8.19 -61.32
C VAL A 320 -15.36 -8.11 -62.72
N PRO A 321 -16.31 -7.19 -62.98
CA PRO A 321 -16.89 -7.00 -64.31
C PRO A 321 -15.84 -6.63 -65.36
N PRO A 322 -16.15 -6.79 -66.66
CA PRO A 322 -15.30 -6.31 -67.75
C PRO A 322 -14.94 -4.83 -67.58
N ASN A 323 -13.68 -4.46 -67.82
CA ASN A 323 -13.19 -3.07 -67.74
C ASN A 323 -13.47 -2.36 -66.39
N HIS A 324 -13.47 -3.10 -65.29
CA HIS A 324 -13.66 -2.54 -63.95
C HIS A 324 -12.49 -2.84 -63.01
N SER A 325 -12.38 -2.03 -61.96
CA SER A 325 -11.55 -2.30 -60.78
C SER A 325 -12.40 -2.31 -59.52
N CYS A 326 -12.28 -3.35 -58.72
CA CYS A 326 -12.91 -3.44 -57.40
C CYS A 326 -11.83 -3.32 -56.33
N LYS A 327 -12.06 -2.50 -55.31
CA LYS A 327 -11.17 -2.36 -54.15
C LYS A 327 -11.70 -3.24 -53.02
N VAL A 328 -10.81 -3.99 -52.39
CA VAL A 328 -11.09 -4.78 -51.19
C VAL A 328 -10.35 -4.15 -50.02
N LYS A 329 -11.08 -3.76 -48.98
CA LYS A 329 -10.56 -3.20 -47.75
C LYS A 329 -10.68 -4.21 -46.62
N MET A 330 -9.60 -4.40 -45.87
CA MET A 330 -9.62 -5.09 -44.58
C MET A 330 -9.87 -4.03 -43.51
N LEU A 331 -11.06 -4.01 -42.92
CA LEU A 331 -11.43 -3.12 -41.82
C LEU A 331 -11.26 -3.86 -40.49
N ALA A 332 -10.85 -3.15 -39.45
CA ALA A 332 -10.79 -3.71 -38.10
C ALA A 332 -11.32 -2.75 -37.05
N TYR A 333 -12.02 -3.32 -36.08
CA TYR A 333 -12.51 -2.61 -34.91
C TYR A 333 -11.51 -2.73 -33.77
N LYS A 334 -11.19 -1.60 -33.16
CA LYS A 334 -10.35 -1.53 -31.96
C LYS A 334 -11.22 -1.34 -30.74
N TYR A 335 -10.86 -2.03 -29.67
CA TYR A 335 -11.57 -1.98 -28.40
C TYR A 335 -10.62 -1.55 -27.29
N ASP A 336 -10.98 -0.50 -26.56
CA ASP A 336 -10.38 -0.16 -25.27
C ASP A 336 -11.13 -0.93 -24.18
N VAL A 337 -10.41 -1.78 -23.47
CA VAL A 337 -10.96 -2.81 -22.59
C VAL A 337 -10.37 -2.67 -21.20
N ASN A 338 -11.25 -2.39 -20.25
CA ASN A 338 -10.91 -2.21 -18.83
C ASN A 338 -11.68 -3.21 -17.99
N ILE A 339 -10.99 -4.19 -17.38
CA ILE A 339 -11.62 -5.29 -16.65
C ILE A 339 -11.08 -5.36 -15.23
N PRO A 340 -11.90 -5.08 -14.20
CA PRO A 340 -11.51 -5.32 -12.82
C PRO A 340 -11.21 -6.81 -12.59
N PHE A 341 -10.18 -7.13 -11.81
CA PHE A 341 -9.85 -8.50 -11.44
C PHE A 341 -9.56 -8.64 -9.94
N THR A 342 -9.68 -9.87 -9.44
CA THR A 342 -9.12 -10.30 -8.15
C THR A 342 -8.05 -11.35 -8.40
N ALA A 343 -7.06 -11.43 -7.54
CA ALA A 343 -5.99 -12.42 -7.63
C ALA A 343 -5.47 -12.81 -6.24
N LEU A 344 -4.60 -13.80 -6.19
CA LEU A 344 -3.90 -14.25 -5.00
C LEU A 344 -2.42 -13.84 -5.10
N LEU A 345 -1.96 -12.98 -4.20
CA LEU A 345 -0.54 -12.67 -4.03
C LEU A 345 0.06 -13.64 -3.02
N THR A 346 1.10 -14.36 -3.43
CA THR A 346 1.91 -15.23 -2.58
C THR A 346 3.30 -14.65 -2.45
N ARG A 347 3.76 -14.46 -1.21
CA ARG A 347 5.11 -13.99 -0.89
C ARG A 347 5.87 -15.10 -0.17
N THR A 348 7.01 -15.48 -0.72
CA THR A 348 7.92 -16.46 -0.15
C THR A 348 9.14 -15.73 0.41
N TYR A 349 9.48 -16.02 1.66
CA TYR A 349 10.65 -15.48 2.34
C TYR A 349 11.81 -16.47 2.24
N ARG A 350 13.05 -16.01 2.40
CA ARG A 350 14.24 -16.88 2.31
C ARG A 350 14.29 -17.98 3.36
N ASN A 351 13.64 -17.75 4.49
CA ASN A 351 13.42 -18.77 5.52
C ASN A 351 12.32 -19.79 5.16
N THR A 352 11.84 -19.80 3.91
CA THR A 352 10.76 -20.63 3.35
C THR A 352 9.36 -20.34 3.88
N ALA A 353 9.19 -19.37 4.78
CA ALA A 353 7.87 -18.94 5.21
C ALA A 353 7.09 -18.38 4.02
N MET A 354 5.79 -18.65 3.97
CA MET A 354 4.90 -18.20 2.92
C MET A 354 3.74 -17.41 3.51
N LYS A 355 3.44 -16.26 2.91
CA LYS A 355 2.28 -15.44 3.23
C LYS A 355 1.44 -15.21 1.99
N ARG A 356 0.11 -15.16 2.16
CA ARG A 356 -0.84 -15.01 1.06
C ARG A 356 -1.88 -13.95 1.37
N SER A 357 -2.24 -13.16 0.36
CA SER A 357 -3.30 -12.16 0.47
C SER A 357 -4.08 -12.10 -0.83
N HIS A 358 -5.40 -11.89 -0.71
CA HIS A 358 -6.20 -11.52 -1.87
C HIS A 358 -5.94 -10.07 -2.26
N ILE A 359 -5.75 -9.85 -3.55
CA ILE A 359 -5.50 -8.54 -4.12
C ILE A 359 -6.52 -8.26 -5.22
N SER A 360 -6.66 -6.99 -5.57
CA SER A 360 -7.44 -6.56 -6.72
C SER A 360 -6.57 -5.75 -7.67
N GLY A 361 -7.05 -5.60 -8.89
CA GLY A 361 -6.44 -4.74 -9.87
C GLY A 361 -7.38 -4.48 -11.03
N THR A 362 -6.86 -3.79 -12.04
CA THR A 362 -7.58 -3.54 -13.29
C THR A 362 -6.70 -3.93 -14.46
N TYR A 363 -7.25 -4.74 -15.35
CA TYR A 363 -6.64 -5.07 -16.63
C TYR A 363 -7.01 -4.00 -17.66
N TYR A 364 -6.02 -3.55 -18.41
CA TYR A 364 -6.11 -2.53 -19.46
C TYR A 364 -5.54 -3.12 -20.75
N SER A 365 -6.26 -2.93 -21.86
CA SER A 365 -5.79 -3.31 -23.18
C SER A 365 -6.45 -2.47 -24.26
N ILE A 366 -5.71 -2.19 -25.32
CA ILE A 366 -6.28 -1.77 -26.61
C ILE A 366 -6.03 -2.92 -27.56
N GLN A 367 -7.10 -3.57 -28.00
CA GLN A 367 -7.00 -4.80 -28.80
C GLN A 367 -7.82 -4.72 -30.09
N THR A 368 -7.38 -5.46 -31.09
CA THR A 368 -8.09 -5.61 -32.36
C THR A 368 -9.10 -6.75 -32.23
N GLY A 369 -10.39 -6.42 -32.34
CA GLY A 369 -11.47 -7.41 -32.26
C GLY A 369 -11.88 -7.92 -33.64
N GLU A 370 -13.10 -7.58 -34.05
CA GLU A 370 -13.64 -8.00 -35.35
C GLU A 370 -12.87 -7.42 -36.54
N VAL A 371 -12.65 -8.26 -37.55
CA VAL A 371 -12.01 -7.88 -38.81
C VAL A 371 -12.91 -8.27 -39.97
N LEU A 372 -13.18 -7.32 -40.87
CA LEU A 372 -14.08 -7.48 -42.00
C LEU A 372 -13.34 -7.27 -43.33
N ALA A 373 -13.70 -8.05 -44.34
CA ALA A 373 -13.36 -7.77 -45.73
C ALA A 373 -14.53 -7.04 -46.40
N VAL A 374 -14.32 -5.80 -46.82
CA VAL A 374 -15.32 -4.97 -47.51
C VAL A 374 -14.91 -4.80 -48.96
N VAL A 375 -15.75 -5.28 -49.87
CA VAL A 375 -15.61 -5.04 -51.31
C VAL A 375 -16.34 -3.75 -51.64
N GLU A 376 -15.61 -2.73 -52.08
CA GLU A 376 -16.21 -1.49 -52.56
C GLU A 376 -16.85 -1.69 -53.94
N ARG A 377 -17.81 -0.83 -54.28
CA ARG A 377 -18.41 -0.82 -55.62
C ARG A 377 -17.31 -0.68 -56.67
N CYS A 378 -17.32 -1.58 -57.65
CA CYS A 378 -16.31 -1.57 -58.70
C CYS A 378 -16.45 -0.31 -59.56
N GLU A 379 -15.32 0.33 -59.86
CA GLU A 379 -15.24 1.54 -60.66
C GLU A 379 -14.85 1.17 -62.09
N TYR A 380 -15.47 1.82 -63.08
CA TYR A 380 -15.10 1.65 -64.49
C TYR A 380 -13.71 2.23 -64.75
N LEU A 381 -12.90 1.50 -65.52
CA LEU A 381 -11.56 1.92 -65.90
C LEU A 381 -11.65 2.90 -67.08
N THR A 382 -11.41 4.18 -66.81
CA THR A 382 -11.45 5.23 -67.85
C THR A 382 -10.45 5.02 -68.98
N SER A 383 -9.37 4.27 -68.75
CA SER A 383 -8.36 3.89 -69.74
C SER A 383 -8.66 2.59 -70.49
N ALA A 384 -9.77 1.90 -70.21
CA ALA A 384 -10.03 0.60 -70.79
C ALA A 384 -10.58 0.69 -72.22
N GLN A 385 -10.11 -0.23 -73.08
CA GLN A 385 -10.60 -0.36 -74.44
C GLN A 385 -12.06 -0.87 -74.45
N PRO A 386 -12.94 -0.32 -75.31
CA PRO A 386 -14.32 -0.78 -75.42
C PRO A 386 -14.38 -2.26 -75.80
N CYS A 387 -15.24 -3.01 -75.14
CA CYS A 387 -15.47 -4.39 -75.51
C CYS A 387 -16.33 -4.48 -76.79
N PRO A 388 -16.02 -5.40 -77.71
CA PRO A 388 -16.79 -5.58 -78.93
C PRO A 388 -18.23 -5.94 -78.59
N GLN A 389 -19.20 -5.28 -79.24
CA GLN A 389 -20.61 -5.62 -79.08
C GLN A 389 -20.84 -7.02 -79.66
N LYS A 390 -21.49 -7.90 -78.90
CA LYS A 390 -22.00 -9.17 -79.44
C LYS A 390 -23.12 -8.84 -80.43
N THR A 391 -22.82 -8.98 -81.73
CA THR A 391 -23.78 -8.99 -82.83
C THR A 391 -24.74 -10.17 -82.73
#